data_AF-A0A0C2IRQ4-F1
#
_entry.id   AF-A0A0C2IRQ4-F1
#
_cell.length_a   1.000
_cell.length_b   1.000
_cell.length_c   1.000
_cell.angle_alpha   90.00
_cell.angle_beta   90.00
_cell.angle_gamma   90.00
#
_symmetry.space_group_name_H-M   'P 1'
#
loop_
_entity.id
_entity.type
_entity.pdbx_description
1 polymer ?
#
loop_
_entity_poly.entity_id
_entity_poly.type
_entity_poly.pdbx_seq_one_letter_code
_entity_poly.pdbx_strand_id
1 'polypeptide(L)'
;MPPAPAPPLEPRFVSAVFPLTLEQREAARRAFIDAVDPDAPCRVFRPHVRGSFNVCYFVEFDDGARWVVRFPIVSNVDNVWDKLQSEVATVR
;
A
#
# COMPACT_ATOMS: atom_id res chain seq x y z
N MET A 1 -45.00 -13.21 -38.10
CA MET A 1 -43.53 -13.39 -38.05
C MET A 1 -43.14 -13.31 -36.58
N PRO A 2 -42.71 -14.40 -35.94
CA PRO A 2 -42.34 -14.35 -34.52
C PRO A 2 -41.02 -13.57 -34.34
N PRO A 3 -40.86 -12.82 -33.22
CA PRO A 3 -39.62 -12.13 -32.93
C PRO A 3 -38.48 -13.14 -32.71
N ALA A 4 -37.28 -12.77 -33.16
CA ALA A 4 -36.07 -13.58 -33.00
C ALA A 4 -35.77 -13.85 -31.51
N PRO A 5 -35.17 -15.01 -31.17
CA PRO A 5 -34.77 -15.30 -29.80
C PRO A 5 -33.71 -14.31 -29.32
N ALA A 6 -33.84 -13.86 -28.07
CA ALA A 6 -32.89 -12.96 -27.44
C ALA A 6 -31.48 -13.60 -27.40
N PRO A 7 -30.41 -12.82 -27.60
CA PRO A 7 -29.05 -13.34 -27.49
C PRO A 7 -28.77 -13.84 -26.06
N PRO A 8 -27.98 -14.92 -25.89
CA PRO A 8 -27.63 -15.40 -24.57
C PRO A 8 -26.91 -14.29 -23.79
N LEU A 9 -27.33 -14.10 -22.54
CA LEU A 9 -26.66 -13.22 -21.60
C LEU A 9 -25.29 -13.82 -21.30
N GLU A 10 -24.26 -13.40 -22.02
CA GLU A 10 -22.90 -13.76 -21.68
C GLU A 10 -22.61 -13.27 -20.26
N PRO A 11 -22.04 -14.12 -19.38
CA PRO A 11 -21.64 -13.68 -18.07
C PRO A 11 -20.59 -12.59 -18.29
N ARG A 12 -20.96 -11.35 -17.97
CA ARG A 12 -20.02 -10.25 -17.83
C ARG A 12 -19.02 -10.70 -16.77
N PHE A 13 -17.89 -11.24 -17.22
CA PHE A 13 -16.75 -11.57 -16.39
C PHE A 13 -16.23 -10.23 -15.86
N VAL A 14 -16.80 -9.79 -14.74
CA VAL A 14 -16.26 -8.69 -13.97
C VAL A 14 -14.89 -9.17 -13.55
N SER A 15 -13.84 -8.58 -14.12
CA SER A 15 -12.42 -8.83 -13.84
C SER A 15 -12.22 -9.30 -12.41
N ALA A 16 -12.15 -10.62 -12.23
CA ALA A 16 -12.06 -11.26 -10.93
C ALA A 16 -10.60 -11.17 -10.46
N VAL A 17 -10.18 -9.98 -10.06
CA VAL A 17 -9.01 -9.86 -9.18
C VAL A 17 -9.49 -10.35 -7.82
N PHE A 18 -9.44 -11.67 -7.64
CA PHE A 18 -9.66 -12.25 -6.33
C PHE A 18 -8.63 -11.66 -5.36
N PRO A 19 -9.02 -11.34 -4.12
CA PRO A 19 -8.06 -10.88 -3.12
C PRO A 19 -6.97 -11.96 -2.95
N LEU A 20 -5.73 -11.51 -2.85
CA LEU A 20 -4.58 -12.41 -2.67
C LEU A 20 -4.81 -13.32 -1.46
N THR A 21 -4.52 -14.61 -1.64
CA THR A 21 -4.49 -15.57 -0.53
C THR A 21 -3.42 -15.17 0.49
N LEU A 22 -3.52 -15.70 1.71
CA LEU A 22 -2.53 -15.42 2.77
C LEU A 22 -1.11 -15.77 2.30
N GLU A 23 -0.93 -16.94 1.67
CA GLU A 23 0.37 -17.38 1.16
C GLU A 23 0.92 -16.43 0.10
N GLN A 24 0.08 -15.96 -0.83
CA GLN A 24 0.50 -15.00 -1.85
C GLN A 24 0.89 -13.65 -1.24
N ARG A 25 0.16 -13.17 -0.22
CA ARG A 25 0.50 -11.93 0.49
C ARG A 25 1.83 -12.06 1.24
N GLU A 26 2.07 -13.20 1.88
CA GLU A 26 3.31 -13.45 2.61
C GLU A 26 4.51 -13.60 1.65
N ALA A 27 4.32 -14.28 0.52
CA ALA A 27 5.32 -14.38 -0.53
C ALA A 27 5.67 -13.00 -1.10
N ALA A 28 4.66 -12.15 -1.40
CA ALA A 28 4.87 -10.79 -1.87
C ALA A 28 5.60 -9.92 -0.83
N ARG A 29 5.22 -10.02 0.45
CA ARG A 29 5.89 -9.32 1.55
C ARG A 29 7.36 -9.72 1.65
N ARG A 30 7.66 -11.02 1.58
CA ARG A 30 9.03 -11.53 1.66
C ARG A 30 9.86 -11.10 0.45
N ALA A 31 9.32 -11.24 -0.76
CA ALA A 31 9.99 -10.79 -1.98
C ALA A 31 10.30 -9.28 -1.94
N PHE A 32 9.41 -8.46 -1.37
CA PHE A 32 9.69 -7.04 -1.15
C PHE A 32 10.85 -6.83 -0.18
N ILE A 33 10.87 -7.50 0.97
CA ILE A 33 11.96 -7.40 1.95
C ILE A 33 13.30 -7.82 1.34
N ASP A 34 13.32 -8.92 0.60
CA ASP A 34 14.53 -9.45 -0.03
C ASP A 34 15.07 -8.53 -1.14
N ALA A 35 14.20 -7.72 -1.75
CA ALA A 35 14.57 -6.73 -2.76
C ALA A 35 15.03 -5.39 -2.19
N VAL A 36 14.89 -5.16 -0.88
CA VAL A 36 15.42 -3.95 -0.24
C VAL A 36 16.94 -4.04 -0.18
N ASP A 37 17.60 -3.08 -0.82
CA ASP A 37 19.05 -2.93 -0.77
C ASP A 37 19.47 -2.43 0.63
N PRO A 38 20.20 -3.24 1.43
CA PRO A 38 20.64 -2.84 2.77
C PRO A 38 21.78 -1.83 2.73
N ASP A 39 22.52 -1.75 1.61
CA ASP A 39 23.64 -0.84 1.42
C ASP A 39 23.19 0.50 0.80
N ALA A 40 21.90 0.62 0.45
CA ALA A 40 21.32 1.87 -0.01
C ALA A 40 21.47 2.96 1.06
N PRO A 41 22.23 4.03 0.78
CA PRO A 41 22.60 5.01 1.78
C PRO A 41 21.43 5.96 2.06
N CYS A 42 20.83 5.80 3.23
CA CYS A 42 19.90 6.76 3.81
C CYS A 42 20.23 6.93 5.29
N ARG A 43 20.13 8.16 5.79
CA ARG A 43 20.36 8.45 7.21
C ARG A 43 19.19 9.16 7.84
N VAL A 44 18.90 8.79 9.09
CA VAL A 44 17.94 9.53 9.90
C VAL A 44 18.62 10.79 10.42
N PHE A 45 18.18 11.96 9.94
CA PHE A 45 18.83 13.24 10.24
C PHE A 45 18.21 13.99 11.42
N ARG A 46 17.03 13.55 11.89
CA ARG A 46 16.35 14.09 13.08
C ARG A 46 15.66 12.97 13.87
N PRO A 47 15.48 13.12 15.20
CA PRO A 47 14.70 12.18 16.00
C PRO A 47 13.32 11.93 15.40
N HIS A 48 12.87 10.67 15.45
CA HIS A 48 11.53 10.31 14.98
C HIS A 48 10.45 10.95 15.86
N VAL A 49 9.32 11.30 15.26
CA VAL A 49 8.17 11.86 15.98
C VAL A 49 7.07 10.82 16.02
N ARG A 50 6.62 10.49 17.22
CA ARG A 50 5.51 9.55 17.44
C ARG A 50 4.22 10.34 17.65
N GLY A 51 3.34 10.31 16.65
CA GLY A 51 1.97 10.78 16.77
C GLY A 51 1.05 9.70 17.37
N SER A 52 -0.24 10.03 17.47
CA SER A 52 -1.27 9.09 17.92
C SER A 52 -1.54 7.95 16.93
N PHE A 53 -1.35 8.21 15.62
CA PHE A 53 -1.67 7.25 14.57
C PHE A 53 -0.49 6.83 13.70
N ASN A 54 0.56 7.64 13.64
CA ASN A 54 1.70 7.43 12.76
C ASN A 54 3.01 7.72 13.51
N VAL A 55 4.06 6.96 13.22
CA VAL A 55 5.44 7.29 13.56
C VAL A 55 6.10 7.88 12.31
N CYS A 56 6.67 9.07 12.44
CA CYS A 56 7.33 9.78 11.35
C CYS A 56 8.86 9.69 11.51
N TYR A 57 9.53 9.16 10.49
CA TYR A 57 10.99 9.15 10.37
C TYR A 57 11.43 10.19 9.35
N PHE A 58 12.45 10.96 9.73
CA PHE A 58 13.03 11.99 8.88
C PHE A 58 14.31 11.44 8.28
N VAL A 59 14.28 11.09 6.99
CA VAL A 59 15.41 10.48 6.29
C VAL A 59 15.97 11.46 5.26
N GLU A 60 17.29 11.42 5.10
CA GLU A 60 18.03 12.14 4.08
C GLU A 60 18.82 11.11 3.25
N PHE A 61 18.66 11.20 1.93
CA PHE A 61 19.34 10.36 0.95
C PHE A 61 20.62 11.05 0.45
N ASP A 62 21.49 10.30 -0.23
CA ASP A 62 22.79 10.78 -0.72
C ASP A 62 22.70 11.91 -1.76
N ASP A 63 21.59 12.00 -2.48
CA ASP A 63 21.28 13.11 -3.38
C ASP A 63 20.85 14.40 -2.63
N GLY A 64 20.84 14.36 -1.29
CA GLY A 64 20.36 15.44 -0.42
C GLY A 64 18.84 15.51 -0.32
N ALA A 65 18.10 14.58 -0.92
CA ALA A 65 16.65 14.56 -0.82
C ALA A 65 16.22 14.22 0.60
N ARG A 66 15.28 15.01 1.13
CA ARG A 66 14.74 14.84 2.49
C ARG A 66 13.31 14.38 2.45
N TRP A 67 13.07 13.23 3.06
CA TRP A 67 11.77 12.57 3.05
C TRP A 67 11.26 12.38 4.48
N VAL A 68 9.94 12.38 4.61
CA VAL A 68 9.26 12.01 5.85
C VAL A 68 8.55 10.69 5.63
N VAL A 69 9.10 9.60 6.16
CA VAL A 69 8.52 8.27 6.07
C VAL A 69 7.56 8.07 7.24
N ARG A 70 6.29 7.77 6.96
CA ARG A 70 5.25 7.60 7.97
C ARG A 70 4.84 6.13 8.07
N PHE A 71 4.95 5.56 9.26
CA PHE A 71 4.49 4.21 9.56
C PHE A 71 3.24 4.25 10.43
N PRO A 72 2.13 3.62 10.01
CA PRO A 72 0.92 3.57 10.82
C PRO A 72 1.12 2.70 12.07
N ILE A 73 0.58 3.16 13.20
CA ILE A 73 0.57 2.42 14.47
C ILE A 73 -0.68 1.55 14.49
N VAL A 74 -0.47 0.23 14.52
CA VAL A 74 -1.53 -0.79 14.32
C VAL A 74 -2.54 -0.85 15.48
N SER A 75 -2.27 -0.25 16.65
CA SER A 75 -3.08 -0.43 17.87
C SER A 75 -4.35 0.43 17.96
N ASN A 76 -4.64 1.31 16.99
CA ASN A 76 -5.77 2.25 17.07
C ASN A 76 -6.55 2.41 15.75
N VAL A 77 -6.36 1.50 14.78
CA VAL A 77 -7.01 1.60 13.48
C VAL A 77 -7.55 0.21 13.10
N ASP A 78 -8.86 0.03 13.18
CA ASP A 78 -9.54 -1.23 12.76
C ASP A 78 -9.31 -1.55 11.27
N ASN A 79 -8.91 -0.55 10.47
CA ASN A 79 -8.45 -0.74 9.09
C ASN A 79 -7.34 0.26 8.71
N VAL A 80 -6.07 -0.16 8.89
CA VAL A 80 -4.88 0.63 8.53
C VAL A 80 -4.89 1.07 7.06
N TRP A 81 -5.46 0.26 6.17
CA TRP A 81 -5.48 0.53 4.73
C TRP A 81 -6.40 1.68 4.36
N ASP A 82 -7.61 1.75 4.94
CA ASP A 82 -8.58 2.82 4.66
C ASP A 82 -8.06 4.20 5.11
N LYS A 83 -7.33 4.23 6.23
CA LYS A 83 -6.66 5.43 6.71
C LYS A 83 -5.52 5.84 5.77
N LEU A 84 -4.67 4.89 5.37
CA LEU A 84 -3.57 5.17 4.44
C LEU A 84 -4.09 5.68 3.10
N GLN A 85 -5.17 5.08 2.57
CA GLN A 85 -5.83 5.53 1.35
C GLN A 85 -6.40 6.95 1.49
N SER A 86 -6.99 7.29 2.64
CA SER A 86 -7.50 8.63 2.89
C SER A 86 -6.40 9.69 2.99
N GLU A 87 -5.25 9.36 3.59
CA GLU A 87 -4.07 10.23 3.60
C GLU A 87 -3.51 10.41 2.17
N VAL A 88 -3.30 9.33 1.41
CA VAL A 88 -2.79 9.40 0.03
C VAL A 88 -3.73 10.18 -0.89
N ALA A 89 -5.04 9.96 -0.79
CA ALA A 89 -6.03 10.63 -1.64
C ALA A 89 -6.16 12.14 -1.37
N THR A 90 -5.64 12.62 -0.23
CA THR A 90 -5.74 14.03 0.18
C THR A 90 -4.41 14.79 0.07
N VAL A 91 -3.31 14.12 -0.30
CA VAL A 91 -2.05 14.78 -0.66
C VAL A 91 -2.20 15.36 -2.07
N ARG A 92 -1.99 16.67 -2.20
CA ARG A 92 -1.91 17.40 -3.47
C ARG A 92 -0.47 17.58 -3.91
#